data_AF-G4A8H6-F1
#
_entry.id   AF-G4A8H6-F1
#
_cell.length_a   1.000
_cell.length_b   1.000
_cell.length_c   1.000
_cell.angle_alpha   90.00
_cell.angle_beta   90.00
_cell.angle_gamma   90.00
#
_symmetry.space_group_name_H-M   'P 1'
#
loop_
_entity.id
_entity.type
_entity.pdbx_description
1 polymer ?
#
loop_
_entity_poly.entity_id
_entity_poly.type
_entity_poly.pdbx_seq_one_letter_code
_entity_poly.pdbx_strand_id
1 'polypeptide(L)' 'MQNINRQKINNLLPVIVQHATTCEVLMLGYMNPEASEKTLAEKKVTFFSRTKN' A
#
# COMPACT_ATOMS: atom_id res chain seq x y z
N MET A 1 12.95 0.94 0.59
CA MET A 1 12.08 -0.15 0.10
C MET A 1 12.84 -1.24 -0.68
N GLN A 2 14.14 -1.46 -0.45
CA GLN A 2 14.94 -2.29 -1.36
C GLN A 2 14.76 -3.81 -1.20
N ASN A 3 14.05 -4.29 -0.17
CA ASN A 3 13.89 -5.73 0.11
C ASN A 3 12.42 -6.19 0.17
N ILE A 4 11.53 -5.61 -0.64
CA ILE A 4 10.11 -6.00 -0.66
C ILE A 4 9.85 -6.95 -1.84
N ASN A 5 9.48 -8.21 -1.55
CA ASN A 5 9.14 -9.19 -2.58
C ASN A 5 7.70 -8.98 -3.10
N ARG A 6 7.56 -8.15 -4.12
CA ARG A 6 6.27 -7.86 -4.78
C ARG A 6 5.80 -8.98 -5.72
N GLN A 7 6.73 -9.74 -6.31
CA GLN A 7 6.41 -10.81 -7.25
C GLN A 7 5.58 -11.92 -6.59
N LYS A 8 5.75 -12.13 -5.28
CA LYS A 8 5.00 -13.13 -4.52
C LYS A 8 3.47 -12.92 -4.54
N ILE A 9 3.00 -11.69 -4.73
CA ILE A 9 1.56 -11.36 -4.76
C ILE A 9 1.25 -10.55 -6.03
N ASN A 10 1.64 -11.07 -7.20
CA ASN A 10 1.31 -10.52 -8.52
C ASN A 10 1.64 -9.01 -8.67
N ASN A 11 2.81 -8.60 -8.19
CA ASN A 11 3.27 -7.20 -8.16
C ASN A 11 2.42 -6.25 -7.29
N LEU A 12 1.56 -6.80 -6.44
CA LEU A 12 0.78 -6.05 -5.46
C LEU A 12 1.35 -6.23 -4.06
N LEU A 13 1.25 -5.18 -3.28
CA LEU A 13 1.65 -5.13 -1.88
C LEU A 13 0.41 -4.99 -1.01
N PRO A 14 0.11 -5.92 -0.10
CA PRO A 14 -0.87 -5.70 0.94
C PRO A 14 -0.34 -4.62 1.91
N VAL A 15 -1.18 -3.63 2.21
CA VAL A 15 -0.83 -2.49 3.06
C VAL A 15 -1.88 -2.33 4.14
N ILE A 16 -1.44 -2.40 5.39
CA ILE A 16 -2.29 -2.13 6.56
C ILE A 16 -2.10 -0.66 6.94
N VAL A 17 -3.19 0.09 7.02
CA VAL A 17 -3.18 1.44 7.57
C VAL A 17 -3.58 1.36 9.03
N GLN A 18 -2.77 1.99 9.86
CA GLN A 18 -2.94 2.03 11.30
C GLN A 18 -2.98 3.48 11.75
N HIS A 19 -3.80 3.78 12.75
CA HIS A 19 -3.75 5.07 13.43
C HIS A 19 -2.41 5.19 14.16
N ALA A 20 -1.65 6.25 13.86
CA ALA A 20 -0.26 6.40 14.30
C ALA A 20 -0.08 6.43 15.83
N THR A 21 -1.07 6.92 16.58
CA THR A 21 -0.99 7.06 18.06
C THR A 21 -1.65 5.92 18.83
N THR A 22 -2.85 5.50 18.44
CA THR A 22 -3.63 4.47 19.16
C THR A 22 -3.27 3.05 18.74
N CYS A 23 -2.46 2.89 17.68
CA CYS A 23 -2.16 1.59 17.08
C CYS A 23 -3.41 0.83 16.57
N GLU A 24 -4.54 1.52 16.40
CA GLU A 24 -5.76 0.93 15.85
C GLU A 24 -5.59 0.63 14.36
N VAL A 25 -5.95 -0.57 13.93
CA VAL A 25 -5.95 -0.93 12.51
C VAL A 25 -7.19 -0.33 11.85
N LEU A 26 -6.99 0.58 10.91
CA LEU A 26 -8.06 1.30 10.24
C LEU A 26 -8.53 0.57 8.97
N MET A 27 -7.59 0.02 8.19
CA MET A 27 -7.92 -0.64 6.94
C MET A 27 -6.81 -1.54 6.40
N LEU A 28 -7.18 -2.44 5.50
CA LEU A 28 -6.28 -3.22 4.65
C LEU A 28 -6.55 -2.85 3.18
N GLY A 29 -5.49 -2.51 2.46
CA GLY A 29 -5.54 -2.20 1.03
C GLY A 29 -4.41 -2.87 0.25
N TYR A 30 -4.36 -2.60 -1.06
CA TYR A 30 -3.31 -3.08 -1.94
C TYR A 30 -2.67 -1.91 -2.69
N MET A 31 -1.37 -1.98 -2.93
CA MET A 31 -0.63 -1.00 -3.72
C MET A 31 0.18 -1.71 -4.81
N ASN A 32 0.15 -1.17 -6.03
CA ASN A 32 1.12 -1.49 -7.07
C ASN A 32 2.39 -0.59 -6.86
N PRO A 33 3.48 -0.77 -7.63
CA PRO A 33 4.68 0.05 -7.50
C PRO A 33 4.40 1.55 -7.61
N GLU A 34 3.59 1.97 -8.59
CA GLU A 34 3.24 3.38 -8.81
C GLU A 34 2.48 4.00 -7.63
N ALA A 35 1.47 3.30 -7.09
CA ALA A 35 0.70 3.76 -5.93
C ALA A 35 1.59 3.91 -4.69
N SER A 36 2.58 3.03 -4.54
CA SER A 36 3.54 3.11 -3.44
C SER A 36 4.49 4.31 -3.57
N GLU A 37 4.94 4.63 -4.79
CA GLU A 37 5.78 5.80 -5.07
C GLU A 37 5.01 7.11 -4.88
N LYS A 38 3.77 7.19 -5.39
CA LYS A 38 2.87 8.33 -5.16
C LYS A 38 2.60 8.54 -3.67
N THR A 39 2.37 7.46 -2.92
CA THR A 39 2.15 7.57 -1.47
C THR A 39 3.34 8.21 -0.76
N LEU A 40 4.57 7.86 -1.15
CA LEU A 40 5.78 8.43 -0.57
C LEU A 40 5.99 9.89 -1.00
N ALA A 41 5.73 10.21 -2.26
CA ALA A 41 5.90 11.56 -2.80
C ALA A 41 4.88 12.56 -2.23
N GLU A 42 3.60 12.18 -2.18
CA GLU A 42 2.51 13.07 -1.76
C GLU A 42 2.24 13.03 -0.25
N LYS A 43 2.81 12.06 0.47
CA LYS A 43 2.51 11.78 1.89
C LYS A 43 1.03 11.52 2.16
N LYS A 44 0.30 11.06 1.15
CA LYS A 44 -1.11 10.67 1.20
C LYS A 44 -1.22 9.23 0.76
N VAL A 45 -2.00 8.43 1.48
CA VAL A 45 -2.17 7.01 1.15
C VAL A 45 -2.87 6.88 -0.21
N THR A 46 -2.25 6.16 -1.14
CA THR A 46 -2.79 5.90 -2.49
C THR A 46 -2.89 4.41 -2.71
N PHE A 47 -4.09 3.91 -3.01
CA PHE A 47 -4.34 2.48 -3.24
C PHE A 47 -4.49 2.15 -4.72
N PHE A 48 -4.26 0.88 -5.03
CA PHE A 48 -4.58 0.29 -6.32
C PHE A 48 -5.84 -0.57 -6.21
N SER A 49 -6.88 -0.25 -6.99
CA SER A 49 -8.10 -1.05 -7.06
C SER A 49 -7.86 -2.28 -7.94
N ARG A 50 -8.03 -3.47 -7.36
CA ARG A 50 -7.92 -4.75 -8.08
C ARG A 50 -9.16 -5.11 -8.90
N THR A 51 -10.27 -4.39 -8.73
CA THR A 51 -11.57 -4.73 -9.33
C THR A 51 -11.97 -3.79 -10.46
N LYS A 52 -11.35 -2.61 -10.55
CA LYS A 52 -11.60 -1.64 -11.63
C LYS A 52 -10.63 -1.77 -12.81
N ASN A 53 -9.71 -2.74 -12.78
CA ASN A 53 -8.69 -3.02 -13.80
C ASN A 53 -8.74 -4.47 -14.25
#